data_AF-A0A4P8WMH6-F1
#
_entry.id   AF-A0A4P8WMH6-F1
#
_cell.length_a   1.000
_cell.length_b   1.000
_cell.length_c   1.000
_cell.angle_alpha   90.00
_cell.angle_beta   90.00
_cell.angle_gamma   90.00
#
_symmetry.space_group_name_H-M   'P 1'
#
loop_
_entity.id
_entity.type
_entity.pdbx_description
1 polymer ?
#
loop_
_entity_poly.entity_id
_entity_poly.type
_entity_poly.pdbx_seq_one_letter_code
_entity_poly.pdbx_strand_id
1 'polypeptide(L)'
;MTPPAGDGRSPAPIDRPVLEFLQTRLQATAQVARATITDASGHLELRVILAPSYYPEPVEEVTLTVRWYTNDDFKIQYQEVHPDHAWECRWDRHPNSHNTRDHFHPPSTAPTLGEDESWPSDHRDVLRLVLNAVEERITKL
;
A
#
# COMPACT_ATOMS: atom_id res chain seq x y z
N MET A 1 26.51 14.94 -5.02
CA MET A 1 25.78 13.79 -5.59
C MET A 1 24.36 14.27 -5.83
N THR A 2 23.95 14.35 -7.09
CA THR A 2 22.58 14.72 -7.49
C THR A 2 21.72 13.46 -7.40
N PRO A 3 20.52 13.48 -6.82
CA PRO A 3 19.62 12.33 -6.90
C PRO A 3 19.29 12.06 -8.38
N PRO A 4 19.08 10.79 -8.79
CA PRO A 4 18.72 10.50 -10.17
C PRO A 4 17.40 11.19 -10.50
N ALA A 5 17.38 11.89 -11.63
CA ALA A 5 16.18 12.50 -12.17
C ALA A 5 15.23 11.37 -12.58
N GLY A 6 14.13 11.20 -11.85
CA GLY A 6 13.02 10.39 -12.33
C GLY A 6 12.57 10.91 -13.69
N ASP A 7 12.21 10.01 -14.61
CA ASP A 7 12.13 10.20 -16.07
C ASP A 7 11.09 11.23 -16.58
N GLY A 8 10.65 12.19 -15.76
CA GLY A 8 9.88 13.37 -16.17
C GLY A 8 8.48 13.08 -16.71
N ARG A 9 8.08 11.81 -16.84
CA ARG A 9 6.73 11.43 -17.22
C ARG A 9 5.87 11.51 -15.96
N SER A 10 4.90 12.40 -15.96
CA SER A 10 3.81 12.34 -14.97
C SER A 10 3.28 10.90 -14.95
N PRO A 11 3.03 10.32 -13.76
CA PRO A 11 2.45 8.99 -13.67
C PRO A 11 1.14 8.96 -14.47
N ALA A 12 0.76 7.77 -14.94
CA ALA A 12 -0.53 7.59 -15.59
C ALA A 12 -1.67 8.11 -14.67
N PRO A 13 -2.85 8.44 -15.20
CA PRO A 13 -3.99 8.80 -14.39
C PRO A 13 -4.34 7.72 -13.35
N ILE A 14 -4.96 8.12 -12.24
CA ILE A 14 -5.49 7.18 -11.24
C ILE A 14 -6.68 6.42 -11.83
N ASP A 15 -6.67 5.09 -11.65
CA ASP A 15 -7.78 4.23 -12.00
C ASP A 15 -8.84 4.24 -10.89
N ARG A 16 -9.72 5.24 -10.92
CA ARG A 16 -10.82 5.39 -9.96
C ARG A 16 -11.74 4.15 -9.92
N PRO A 17 -12.16 3.53 -11.04
CA PRO A 17 -12.96 2.31 -11.01
C PRO A 17 -12.33 1.17 -10.20
N VAL A 18 -11.01 0.97 -10.30
CA VAL A 18 -10.31 -0.01 -9.44
C VAL A 18 -10.42 0.39 -7.97
N LEU A 19 -10.17 1.66 -7.62
CA LEU A 19 -10.30 2.11 -6.22
C LEU A 19 -11.72 1.95 -5.67
N GLU A 20 -12.77 2.24 -6.45
CA GLU A 20 -14.17 2.08 -6.04
C GLU A 20 -14.55 0.61 -5.83
N PHE A 21 -14.04 -0.27 -6.70
CA PHE A 21 -14.20 -1.72 -6.54
C PHE A 21 -13.55 -2.21 -5.24
N LEU A 22 -12.29 -1.83 -4.99
CA LEU A 22 -11.57 -2.22 -3.77
C LEU A 22 -12.23 -1.63 -2.53
N GLN A 23 -12.66 -0.36 -2.57
CA GLN A 23 -13.39 0.29 -1.47
C GLN A 23 -14.63 -0.51 -1.10
N THR A 24 -15.47 -0.84 -2.08
CA THR A 24 -16.71 -1.59 -1.86
C THR A 24 -16.44 -2.96 -1.24
N ARG A 25 -15.41 -3.65 -1.70
CA ARG A 25 -15.03 -4.99 -1.20
C ARG A 25 -14.48 -4.92 0.22
N LEU A 26 -13.57 -4.00 0.49
CA LEU A 26 -12.90 -3.86 1.79
C LEU A 26 -13.85 -3.34 2.86
N GLN A 27 -14.69 -2.34 2.55
CA GLN A 27 -15.66 -1.80 3.51
C GLN A 27 -16.67 -2.84 4.02
N ALA A 28 -16.87 -3.93 3.27
CA ALA A 28 -17.80 -5.00 3.61
C ALA A 28 -17.20 -6.06 4.57
N THR A 29 -15.93 -5.96 4.96
CA THR A 29 -15.28 -6.91 5.86
C THR A 29 -15.26 -6.38 7.30
N ALA A 30 -15.26 -7.30 8.28
CA ALA A 30 -15.25 -6.92 9.69
C ALA A 30 -13.89 -6.35 10.15
N GLN A 31 -12.83 -6.66 9.42
CA GLN A 31 -11.47 -6.19 9.64
C GLN A 31 -11.29 -4.70 9.33
N VAL A 32 -12.20 -4.12 8.54
CA VAL A 32 -12.10 -2.74 8.07
C VAL A 32 -13.09 -1.87 8.83
N ALA A 33 -12.57 -0.90 9.58
CA ALA A 33 -13.41 0.13 10.20
C ALA A 33 -13.93 1.12 9.16
N ARG A 34 -13.09 1.50 8.19
CA ARG A 34 -13.43 2.50 7.18
C ARG A 34 -12.57 2.37 5.93
N ALA A 35 -13.19 2.47 4.75
CA ALA A 35 -12.50 2.59 3.47
C ALA A 35 -13.01 3.85 2.74
N THR A 36 -12.12 4.81 2.48
CA THR A 36 -12.47 6.11 1.90
C THR A 36 -11.54 6.45 0.75
N ILE A 37 -12.11 6.77 -0.41
CA ILE A 37 -11.34 7.38 -1.51
C ILE A 37 -11.18 8.87 -1.19
N THR A 38 -9.93 9.35 -1.19
CA THR A 38 -9.56 10.71 -0.80
C THR A 38 -8.41 11.22 -1.66
N ASP A 39 -8.26 12.54 -1.76
CA ASP A 39 -7.14 13.22 -2.41
C ASP A 39 -6.32 14.09 -1.44
N ALA A 40 -6.52 13.90 -0.13
CA ALA A 40 -5.91 14.72 0.93
C ALA A 40 -4.36 14.71 0.92
N SER A 41 -3.73 13.68 0.36
CA SER A 41 -2.27 13.57 0.21
C SER A 41 -1.72 14.22 -1.08
N GLY A 42 -2.59 14.89 -1.86
CA GLY A 42 -2.26 15.49 -3.16
C GLY A 42 -2.49 14.54 -4.35
N HIS A 43 -2.92 13.31 -4.10
CA HIS A 43 -3.27 12.33 -5.13
C HIS A 43 -4.51 11.55 -4.71
N LEU A 44 -5.36 11.20 -5.69
CA LEU A 44 -6.51 10.34 -5.44
C LEU A 44 -6.04 8.93 -5.06
N GLU A 45 -6.44 8.45 -3.89
CA GLU A 45 -6.07 7.15 -3.34
C GLU A 45 -7.18 6.59 -2.45
N LEU A 46 -7.15 5.27 -2.23
CA LEU A 46 -8.02 4.60 -1.28
C LEU A 46 -7.28 4.47 0.05
N ARG A 47 -7.81 5.11 1.10
CA ARG A 47 -7.34 4.96 2.48
C ARG A 47 -8.26 4.02 3.24
N VAL A 48 -7.69 2.95 3.79
CA VAL A 48 -8.40 1.91 4.55
C VAL A 48 -7.89 1.90 5.97
N ILE A 49 -8.76 2.16 6.94
CA ILE A 49 -8.47 2.07 8.37
C ILE A 49 -8.95 0.71 8.86
N LEU A 50 -8.04 -0.06 9.45
CA LEU A 50 -8.37 -1.36 10.03
C LEU A 50 -9.05 -1.17 11.40
N ALA A 51 -9.95 -2.08 11.75
CA ALA A 51 -10.63 -2.06 13.03
C ALA A 51 -9.63 -2.37 14.16
N PRO A 52 -9.53 -1.53 15.21
CA PRO A 52 -8.61 -1.80 16.32
C PRO A 52 -8.85 -3.16 17.01
N SER A 53 -10.10 -3.64 17.01
CA SER A 53 -10.45 -4.97 17.53
C SER A 53 -9.86 -6.14 16.73
N TYR A 54 -9.32 -5.88 15.55
CA TYR A 54 -8.61 -6.87 14.74
C TYR A 54 -7.15 -7.04 15.15
N TYR A 55 -6.62 -6.08 15.91
CA TYR A 55 -5.22 -6.07 16.31
C TYR A 55 -5.04 -6.73 17.69
N PRO A 56 -4.07 -7.63 17.86
CA PRO A 56 -3.82 -8.29 19.15
C PRO A 56 -3.19 -7.34 20.18
N GLU A 57 -2.38 -6.39 19.74
CA GLU A 57 -1.73 -5.39 20.58
C GLU A 57 -2.43 -4.01 20.49
N PRO A 58 -2.26 -3.12 21.49
CA PRO A 58 -2.74 -1.75 21.39
C PRO A 58 -2.08 -1.00 20.23
N VAL A 59 -2.91 -0.39 19.38
CA VAL A 59 -2.49 0.42 18.24
C VAL A 59 -3.33 1.70 18.17
N GLU A 60 -2.71 2.81 17.81
CA GLU A 60 -3.39 4.11 17.66
C GLU A 60 -4.13 4.19 16.33
N GLU A 61 -3.47 3.80 15.24
CA GLU A 61 -4.06 3.73 13.91
C GLU A 61 -3.33 2.70 13.05
N VAL A 62 -4.10 1.90 12.30
CA VAL A 62 -3.55 1.01 11.27
C VAL A 62 -4.21 1.34 9.94
N THR A 63 -3.38 1.68 8.95
CA THR A 63 -3.83 2.15 7.65
C THR A 63 -3.24 1.31 6.53
N LEU A 64 -4.07 0.92 5.55
CA LEU A 64 -3.67 0.46 4.23
C LEU A 64 -4.05 1.53 3.20
N THR A 65 -3.06 2.10 2.52
CA THR A 65 -3.26 3.10 1.47
C THR A 65 -2.95 2.49 0.11
N VAL A 66 -3.91 2.55 -0.80
CA VAL A 66 -3.82 1.99 -2.16
C VAL A 66 -3.92 3.10 -3.20
N ARG A 67 -2.92 3.15 -4.06
CA ARG A 67 -2.90 3.99 -5.26
C ARG A 67 -2.73 3.09 -6.48
N TRP A 68 -3.68 3.15 -7.42
CA TRP A 68 -3.67 2.34 -8.63
C TRP A 68 -3.78 3.24 -9.87
N TYR A 69 -2.97 2.96 -10.88
CA TYR A 69 -2.89 3.75 -12.10
C TYR A 69 -3.45 2.99 -13.30
N THR A 70 -3.92 3.69 -14.32
CA THR A 70 -4.55 3.08 -15.51
C THR A 70 -3.60 2.26 -16.39
N ASN A 71 -2.30 2.29 -16.10
CA ASN A 71 -1.27 1.47 -16.74
C ASN A 71 -0.84 0.26 -15.87
N ASP A 72 -1.63 -0.05 -14.83
CA ASP A 72 -1.39 -1.09 -13.82
C ASP A 72 -0.16 -0.88 -12.93
N ASP A 73 0.45 0.31 -12.96
CA ASP A 73 1.35 0.70 -11.88
C ASP A 73 0.56 0.91 -10.60
N PHE A 74 1.19 0.69 -9.45
CA PHE A 74 0.57 0.90 -8.16
C PHE A 74 1.58 1.21 -7.07
N LYS A 75 1.06 1.77 -5.98
CA LYS A 75 1.71 1.87 -4.68
C LYS A 75 0.70 1.42 -3.63
N ILE A 76 1.07 0.43 -2.83
CA ILE A 76 0.28 -0.03 -1.68
C ILE A 76 1.14 0.07 -0.44
N GLN A 77 0.75 0.89 0.51
CA GLN A 77 1.47 1.12 1.77
C GLN A 77 0.62 0.65 2.93
N TYR A 78 1.21 -0.14 3.82
CA TYR A 78 0.60 -0.51 5.08
C TYR A 78 1.41 0.11 6.22
N GLN A 79 0.72 0.74 7.17
CA GLN A 79 1.31 1.52 8.25
C GLN A 79 0.59 1.23 9.58
N GLU A 80 1.38 0.99 10.61
CA GLU A 80 0.99 0.79 12.00
C GLU A 80 1.55 1.96 12.81
N VAL A 81 0.69 2.66 13.56
CA VAL A 81 1.09 3.68 14.52
C VAL A 81 0.80 3.15 15.91
N HIS A 82 1.85 2.81 16.65
CA HIS A 82 1.78 2.38 18.04
C HIS A 82 2.10 3.55 18.98
N PRO A 83 1.78 3.44 20.29
CA PRO A 83 2.07 4.50 21.24
C PRO A 83 3.56 4.87 21.36
N ASP A 84 4.47 3.93 21.08
CA ASP A 84 5.91 4.08 21.28
C ASP A 84 6.74 3.93 19.99
N HIS A 85 6.18 3.41 18.91
CA HIS A 85 6.87 3.21 17.64
C HIS A 85 5.92 3.25 16.43
N ALA A 86 6.49 3.29 15.24
CA ALA A 86 5.77 3.13 13.99
C ALA A 86 6.38 1.99 13.17
N TRP A 87 5.54 1.29 12.42
CA TRP A 87 5.95 0.23 11.52
C TRP A 87 5.27 0.47 10.17
N GLU A 88 6.00 0.34 9.07
CA GLU A 88 5.42 0.46 7.74
C GLU A 88 6.10 -0.46 6.75
N CYS A 89 5.38 -0.91 5.74
CA CYS A 89 5.97 -1.57 4.56
C CYS A 89 5.20 -1.18 3.31
N ARG A 90 5.77 -1.46 2.13
CA ARG A 90 5.18 -1.01 0.87
C ARG A 90 5.44 -1.98 -0.28
N TRP A 91 4.43 -2.17 -1.12
CA TRP A 91 4.50 -2.89 -2.39
C TRP A 91 4.31 -1.89 -3.53
N ASP A 92 5.29 -1.84 -4.41
CA ASP A 92 5.28 -0.93 -5.54
C ASP A 92 5.40 -1.69 -6.86
N ARG A 93 4.68 -1.17 -7.87
CA ARG A 93 4.87 -1.49 -9.28
C ARG A 93 5.01 -0.17 -10.02
N HIS A 94 6.20 0.13 -10.51
CA HIS A 94 6.44 1.26 -11.39
C HIS A 94 7.76 1.09 -12.14
N PRO A 95 7.93 1.68 -13.33
CA PRO A 95 9.23 1.77 -13.97
C PRO A 95 10.25 2.41 -13.02
N ASN A 96 11.45 1.86 -12.94
CA ASN A 96 12.59 2.60 -12.44
C ASN A 96 13.88 2.18 -13.16
N SER A 97 14.92 2.99 -13.00
CA SER A 97 16.21 2.82 -13.69
C SER A 97 17.16 1.83 -13.02
N HIS A 98 16.78 1.25 -11.88
CA HIS A 98 17.72 0.55 -10.99
C HIS A 98 17.28 -0.85 -10.54
N ASN A 99 16.01 -1.23 -10.74
CA ASN A 99 15.47 -2.52 -10.35
C ASN A 99 14.37 -2.98 -11.33
N THR A 100 13.81 -4.17 -11.11
CA THR A 100 12.69 -4.68 -11.89
C THR A 100 11.40 -3.92 -11.53
N ARG A 101 10.46 -3.78 -12.48
CA ARG A 101 9.24 -2.95 -12.33
C ARG A 101 8.47 -3.16 -11.01
N ASP A 102 8.60 -4.33 -10.37
CA ASP A 102 7.95 -4.74 -9.14
C ASP A 102 8.97 -4.81 -7.99
N HIS A 103 8.70 -4.16 -6.86
CA HIS A 103 9.58 -4.24 -5.69
C HIS A 103 8.86 -4.03 -4.35
N PHE A 104 9.41 -4.63 -3.30
CA PHE A 104 8.94 -4.54 -1.92
C PHE A 104 9.87 -3.67 -1.08
N HIS A 105 9.31 -2.74 -0.31
CA HIS A 105 10.03 -1.99 0.70
C HIS A 105 9.72 -2.58 2.08
N PRO A 106 10.71 -3.24 2.73
CA PRO A 106 10.54 -3.76 4.07
C PRO A 106 10.47 -2.63 5.12
N PRO A 107 10.05 -2.97 6.35
CA PRO A 107 10.04 -2.04 7.46
C PRO A 107 11.41 -1.44 7.71
N SER A 108 11.45 -0.12 7.81
CA SER A 108 12.68 0.62 7.70
C SER A 108 12.86 1.63 8.82
N THR A 109 14.11 1.78 9.27
CA THR A 109 14.61 2.96 9.99
C THR A 109 15.41 3.91 9.09
N ALA A 110 15.61 3.61 7.79
CA ALA A 110 16.33 4.44 6.82
C ALA A 110 16.02 4.04 5.36
N PRO A 111 15.80 4.97 4.41
CA PRO A 111 15.28 4.68 3.07
C PRO A 111 16.05 3.53 2.40
N THR A 112 15.43 2.35 2.43
CA THR A 112 16.02 1.10 1.97
C THR A 112 15.60 0.91 0.51
N LEU A 113 16.56 0.55 -0.34
CA LEU A 113 16.28 0.12 -1.71
C LEU A 113 15.23 -1.00 -1.66
N GLY A 114 14.21 -0.92 -2.52
CA GLY A 114 13.21 -1.98 -2.60
C GLY A 114 13.86 -3.30 -3.04
N GLU A 115 13.42 -4.39 -2.46
CA GLU A 115 13.79 -5.75 -2.85
C GLU A 115 13.01 -6.12 -4.12
N ASP A 116 13.72 -6.56 -5.16
CA ASP A 116 13.11 -6.98 -6.42
C ASP A 116 12.18 -8.16 -6.21
N GLU A 117 10.95 -8.04 -6.71
CA GLU A 117 9.91 -9.04 -6.54
C GLU A 117 9.10 -9.21 -7.82
N SER A 118 8.08 -10.07 -7.80
CA SER A 118 7.14 -10.21 -8.92
C SER A 118 5.72 -10.31 -8.42
N TRP A 119 4.88 -9.34 -8.80
CA TRP A 119 3.48 -9.29 -8.38
C TRP A 119 2.55 -9.88 -9.45
N PRO A 120 1.39 -10.42 -9.06
CA PRO A 120 0.34 -10.77 -10.03
C PRO A 120 -0.04 -9.59 -10.94
N SER A 121 -0.58 -9.88 -12.12
CA SER A 121 -1.07 -8.84 -13.03
C SER A 121 -2.47 -8.34 -12.68
N ASP A 122 -3.33 -9.21 -12.15
CA ASP A 122 -4.70 -8.85 -11.77
C ASP A 122 -4.71 -8.12 -10.40
N HIS A 123 -5.41 -6.97 -10.35
CA HIS A 123 -5.49 -6.14 -9.13
C HIS A 123 -6.07 -6.88 -7.92
N ARG A 124 -6.93 -7.89 -8.12
CA ARG A 124 -7.51 -8.69 -7.05
C ARG A 124 -6.48 -9.64 -6.46
N ASP A 125 -5.65 -10.22 -7.32
CA ASP A 125 -4.58 -11.11 -6.90
C ASP A 125 -3.46 -10.34 -6.18
N VAL A 126 -3.14 -9.13 -6.65
CA VAL A 126 -2.24 -8.21 -5.94
C VAL A 126 -2.79 -7.86 -4.55
N LEU A 127 -4.06 -7.45 -4.47
CA LEU A 127 -4.66 -7.11 -3.17
C LEU A 127 -4.69 -8.33 -2.24
N ARG A 128 -4.97 -9.53 -2.75
CA ARG A 128 -4.93 -10.77 -1.96
C ARG A 128 -3.53 -11.06 -1.42
N LEU A 129 -2.50 -10.86 -2.23
CA LEU A 129 -1.10 -10.99 -1.80
C LEU A 129 -0.79 -10.04 -0.64
N VAL A 130 -1.16 -8.76 -0.78
CA VAL A 130 -0.93 -7.75 0.27
C VAL A 130 -1.69 -8.09 1.55
N LEU A 131 -2.98 -8.43 1.45
CA LEU A 131 -3.80 -8.76 2.62
C LEU A 131 -3.29 -10.01 3.34
N ASN A 132 -2.79 -11.01 2.63
CA ASN A 132 -2.15 -12.18 3.25
C ASN A 132 -0.87 -11.78 4.00
N ALA A 133 -0.03 -10.92 3.43
CA ALA A 133 1.19 -10.46 4.09
C ALA A 133 0.89 -9.62 5.35
N VAL A 134 -0.15 -8.77 5.29
CA VAL A 134 -0.66 -8.04 6.45
C VAL A 134 -1.18 -9.01 7.52
N GLU A 135 -1.95 -10.03 7.13
CA GLU A 135 -2.43 -11.06 8.06
C GLU A 135 -1.29 -11.81 8.76
N GLU A 136 -0.27 -12.21 7.99
CA GLU A 136 0.92 -12.86 8.54
C GLU A 136 1.70 -11.96 9.50
N ARG A 137 1.73 -10.64 9.26
CA ARG A 137 2.32 -9.67 10.19
C ARG A 137 1.50 -9.57 11.47
N ILE A 138 0.19 -9.42 11.35
CA ILE A 138 -0.72 -9.26 12.49
C ILE A 138 -0.70 -10.49 13.40
N THR A 139 -0.68 -11.69 12.82
CA THR A 139 -0.65 -12.96 13.57
C THR A 139 0.68 -13.25 14.27
N LYS A 140 1.73 -12.47 13.98
CA LYS A 140 3.07 -12.59 14.59
C LYS A 140 3.37 -11.49 15.62
N LEU A 141 2.44 -10.58 15.86
CA LEU A 141 2.45 -9.65 16.99
C LEU A 141 2.16 -10.40 18.28
#